data_AF-A0A2M6XTS2-F1
#
_entry.id   AF-A0A2M6XTS2-F1
#
_cell.length_a   1.000
_cell.length_b   1.000
_cell.length_c   1.000
_cell.angle_alpha   90.00
_cell.angle_beta   90.00
_cell.angle_gamma   90.00
#
_symmetry.space_group_name_H-M   'P 1'
#
loop_
_entity.id
_entity.type
_entity.pdbx_description
1 polymer ?
#
loop_
_entity_poly.entity_id
_entity_poly.type
_entity_poly.pdbx_seq_one_letter_code
_entity_poly.pdbx_strand_id
1 'polypeptide(L)' 'ITSTITVRRIISGIGVERIFPLHSPTIEKIEILKRGRVRRAKLYYLREAKGKKTKLKVEGGTK' A
#
# COMPACT_ATOMS: atom_id res chain seq x y z
N ILE A 1 0.37 9.24 20.02
CA ILE A 1 0.30 10.27 18.95
C ILE A 1 1.19 9.92 17.73
N THR A 2 1.95 8.83 17.74
CA THR A 2 2.93 8.49 16.67
C THR A 2 2.45 7.39 15.71
N SER A 3 1.37 7.65 14.95
CA SER A 3 0.89 6.70 13.93
C SER A 3 1.39 7.07 12.52
N THR A 4 1.92 6.09 11.80
CA THR A 4 2.45 6.26 10.43
C THR A 4 1.93 5.17 9.49
N ILE A 5 1.97 5.44 8.19
CA ILE A 5 1.73 4.45 7.14
C ILE A 5 2.94 4.36 6.22
N THR A 6 3.14 3.19 5.62
CA THR A 6 4.20 2.98 4.62
C THR A 6 3.56 2.73 3.26
N VAL A 7 3.91 3.55 2.28
CA VAL A 7 3.43 3.45 0.89
C VAL A 7 4.56 2.92 0.02
N ARG A 8 4.27 1.85 -0.74
CA ARG A 8 5.20 1.25 -1.71
C ARG A 8 4.69 1.52 -3.13
N ARG A 9 5.57 2.04 -4.00
CA ARG A 9 5.30 2.25 -5.42
C ARG A 9 6.53 1.92 -6.26
N ILE A 10 6.32 1.40 -7.47
CA ILE A 10 7.39 1.31 -8.47
C ILE A 10 7.30 2.54 -9.36
N ILE A 11 8.39 3.31 -9.44
CA ILE A 11 8.51 4.52 -10.26
C ILE A 11 9.69 4.30 -11.18
N SER A 12 9.47 4.40 -12.49
CA SER A 12 10.53 4.23 -13.51
C SER A 12 11.38 2.96 -13.33
N GLY A 13 10.73 1.85 -12.96
CA GLY A 13 11.40 0.56 -12.72
C GLY A 13 12.07 0.41 -11.34
N ILE A 14 12.13 1.48 -10.54
CA ILE A 14 12.75 1.49 -9.21
C ILE A 14 11.67 1.36 -8.14
N GLY A 15 11.87 0.44 -7.19
CA GLY A 15 10.97 0.27 -6.04
C GLY A 15 11.21 1.35 -4.99
N VAL A 16 10.24 2.22 -4.79
CA VAL A 16 10.27 3.32 -3.81
C VAL A 16 9.33 3.01 -2.65
N GLU A 17 9.83 3.17 -1.43
CA GLU A 17 9.03 3.10 -0.20
C GLU A 17 9.11 4.45 0.54
N ARG A 18 7.95 4.98 0.96
CA ARG A 18 7.86 6.23 1.71
C ARG A 18 7.01 6.03 2.96
N ILE A 19 7.42 6.66 4.05
CA ILE A 19 6.70 6.65 5.32
C ILE A 19 6.01 8.00 5.49
N PHE A 20 4.71 7.98 5.78
CA PHE A 20 3.89 9.17 5.97
C PHE A 20 3.30 9.16 7.39
N PRO A 21 3.50 10.23 8.19
CA PRO A 21 2.78 10.40 9.45
C PRO A 21 1.31 10.74 9.19
N LEU A 22 0.38 10.06 9.86
CA LEU A 22 -1.05 10.22 9.62
C LEU A 22 -1.60 11.60 10.01
N HIS A 23 -0.95 12.26 10.96
CA HIS A 23 -1.38 13.56 11.50
C HIS A 23 -0.42 14.69 11.05
N SER A 24 0.29 14.51 9.93
CA SER A 24 1.21 15.52 9.42
C SER A 24 0.43 16.69 8.77
N PRO A 25 0.75 17.96 9.06
CA PRO A 25 0.11 19.11 8.42
C PRO A 25 0.46 19.23 6.94
N THR A 26 1.49 18.54 6.46
CA THR A 26 1.90 18.52 5.05
C THR A 26 1.04 17.63 4.16
N ILE A 27 0.15 16.82 4.74
CA ILE A 27 -0.74 15.93 3.99
C ILE A 27 -2.13 16.56 3.96
N GLU A 28 -2.59 16.92 2.77
CA GLU A 28 -3.92 17.52 2.58
C GLU A 28 -5.05 16.50 2.75
N LYS A 29 -4.96 15.36 2.04
CA LYS A 29 -6.00 14.32 2.06
C LYS A 29 -5.44 12.95 1.72
N ILE A 30 -6.02 11.91 2.33
CA ILE A 30 -5.77 10.50 1.99
C ILE A 30 -7.11 9.88 1.56
N GLU A 31 -7.22 9.46 0.31
CA GLU A 31 -8.41 8.83 -0.24
C GLU A 31 -8.18 7.35 -0.54
N ILE A 32 -9.19 6.52 -0.22
CA ILE A 32 -9.16 5.09 -0.52
C ILE A 32 -9.75 4.89 -1.92
N LEU A 33 -8.88 4.74 -2.92
CA LEU A 33 -9.31 4.46 -4.28
C LEU A 33 -9.80 3.01 -4.46
N LYS A 34 -9.17 2.06 -3.77
CA LYS A 34 -9.49 0.63 -3.88
C LYS A 34 -9.11 -0.14 -2.63
N ARG A 35 -9.98 -1.05 -2.21
CA ARG A 35 -9.72 -1.96 -1.08
C ARG A 35 -9.22 -3.32 -1.58
N GLY A 36 -8.07 -3.74 -1.06
CA GLY A 36 -7.48 -5.05 -1.32
C GLY A 36 -7.59 -5.92 -0.08
N ARG A 37 -8.05 -7.16 -0.25
CA ARG A 37 -8.09 -8.15 0.83
C ARG A 37 -6.69 -8.73 1.04
N VAL A 38 -6.18 -8.57 2.26
CA VAL A 38 -4.88 -9.10 2.70
C VAL A 38 -5.05 -9.96 3.93
N ARG A 39 -4.10 -10.88 4.16
CA ARG A 39 -4.09 -11.76 5.34
C ARG A 39 -3.13 -11.30 6.42
N ARG A 40 -2.16 -10.45 6.09
CA ARG A 40 -1.10 -9.99 6.99
C ARG A 40 -1.16 -8.47 7.10
N ALA A 41 -0.94 -7.93 8.30
CA ALA A 41 -0.86 -6.48 8.51
C ALA A 41 0.37 -5.87 7.83
N LYS A 42 1.51 -6.57 7.85
CA LYS A 42 2.75 -6.15 7.18
C LYS A 42 2.88 -6.85 5.82
N LEU A 43 2.93 -6.06 4.76
CA LEU A 43 2.94 -6.53 3.37
C LEU A 43 4.35 -6.62 2.76
N TYR A 44 5.38 -6.90 3.56
CA TYR A 44 6.77 -6.92 3.09
C TYR A 44 7.03 -7.96 1.99
N TYR A 45 6.23 -9.03 1.94
CA TYR A 45 6.30 -10.02 0.86
C TYR A 45 6.02 -9.43 -0.54
N LEU A 46 5.38 -8.25 -0.62
CA LEU A 46 5.18 -7.53 -1.88
C LEU A 46 6.47 -6.89 -2.43
N ARG A 47 7.57 -6.91 -1.66
CA ARG A 47 8.87 -6.43 -2.13
C ARG A 47 9.47 -7.33 -3.20
N GLU A 48 9.32 -8.64 -3.00
CA GLU A 48 9.85 -9.69 -3.87
C GLU A 48 8.82 -10.18 -4.90
N ALA A 49 7.54 -9.90 -4.66
CA ALA A 49 6.48 -10.30 -5.58
C ALA A 49 6.64 -9.64 -6.96
N LYS A 50 6.49 -10.43 -8.02
CA LYS A 50 6.50 -9.98 -9.42
C LYS A 50 5.24 -10.46 -10.16
N GLY A 51 4.87 -9.74 -11.22
CA GLY A 51 3.76 -10.11 -12.10
C GLY A 51 2.41 -10.15 -11.39
N LYS A 52 1.61 -11.20 -11.63
CA LYS A 52 0.25 -11.33 -11.06
C LYS A 52 0.24 -11.40 -9.52
N LYS A 53 1.35 -11.78 -8.88
CA LYS A 53 1.45 -11.93 -7.42
C LYS A 53 1.47 -10.59 -6.66
N THR A 54 1.77 -9.47 -7.34
CA THR A 54 1.70 -8.14 -6.71
C THR A 54 0.29 -7.60 -6.60
N LYS A 55 -0.64 -8.11 -7.42
CA LYS A 55 -2.04 -7.66 -7.43
C LYS A 55 -2.78 -8.28 -6.26
N LEU A 56 -3.24 -7.42 -5.36
CA LEU A 56 -4.11 -7.82 -4.25
C LEU A 56 -5.53 -8.12 -4.78
N LYS A 57 -6.17 -9.14 -4.19
CA LYS A 57 -7.55 -9.48 -4.52
C LYS A 57 -8.48 -8.38 -4.01
N VAL A 58 -9.44 -7.95 -4.83
CA VAL A 58 -10.39 -6.90 -4.45
C VAL A 58 -11.41 -7.47 -3.47
N GLU A 59 -11.73 -6.71 -2.43
CA GLU A 59 -12.82 -7.02 -1.53
C GLU A 59 -14.16 -6.68 -2.21
N GLY A 60 -15.02 -7.67 -2.42
CA GLY A 60 -16.32 -7.51 -3.11
C GLY A 60 -16.42 -8.12 -4.52
N GLY A 61 -15.35 -8.73 -5.05
CA GLY A 61 -15.46 -9.58 -6.24
C GLY A 61 -16.01 -10.96 -5.85
N THR A 62 -17.31 -11.16 -6.05
CA THR A 62 -17.91 -12.50 -6.21
C THR A 62 -17.09 -13.30 -7.21
N LYS A 63 -17.04 -14.62 -7.00
CA LYS A 63 -16.51 -15.55 -8.00
C LYS A 63 -17.21 -15.33 -9.34
#